data_AF-A0A1E5WJQ8-F1
#
_entry.id   AF-A0A1E5WJQ8-F1
#
_cell.length_a   1.000
_cell.length_b   1.000
_cell.length_c   1.000
_cell.angle_alpha   90.00
_cell.angle_beta   90.00
_cell.angle_gamma   90.00
#
_symmetry.space_group_name_H-M   'P 1'
#
loop_
_entity.id
_entity.type
_entity.pdbx_description
1 polymer ?
#
loop_
_entity_poly.entity_id
_entity_poly.type
_entity_poly.pdbx_seq_one_letter_code
_entity_poly.pdbx_strand_id
1 'polypeptide(L)'
;MEKSLVQEGLPIGCGTFKVSRQSDIYDCTDVFSHSMEVTLTSKGKKYEIRPRVGQVWAIYKNWSHAWTFEDYSRCEYFLAEVLEISNGNITVSCLTKVEGFSTVFKPEKKGESRSAMIVAESDLIMFSHQIPAFRLANDSLCGYWELDPASLPEVLLVRKNK
;
A
#
# COMPACT_ATOMS: atom_id res chain seq x y z
N MET A 1 -6.23 20.59 1.04
CA MET A 1 -5.26 19.60 1.54
C MET A 1 -4.70 18.78 0.39
N GLU A 2 -5.45 17.89 -0.26
CA GLU A 2 -4.94 17.09 -1.41
C GLU A 2 -4.27 17.92 -2.52
N LYS A 3 -4.87 19.06 -2.90
CA LYS A 3 -4.30 19.95 -3.94
C LYS A 3 -2.98 20.62 -3.55
N SER A 4 -2.71 20.86 -2.26
CA SER A 4 -1.43 21.45 -1.83
C SER A 4 -0.33 20.39 -1.77
N LEU A 5 -0.67 19.16 -1.38
CA LEU A 5 0.27 18.03 -1.33
C LEU A 5 0.81 17.67 -2.72
N VAL A 6 -0.03 17.75 -3.77
CA VAL A 6 0.41 17.57 -5.16
C VAL A 6 1.35 18.70 -5.63
N GLN A 7 1.14 19.93 -5.15
CA GLN A 7 2.03 21.06 -5.48
C GLN A 7 3.40 20.93 -4.80
N GLU A 8 3.46 20.23 -3.67
CA GLU A 8 4.69 19.94 -2.93
C GLU A 8 5.41 18.65 -3.42
N GLY A 9 4.91 18.03 -4.50
CA GLY A 9 5.55 16.87 -5.13
C GLY A 9 5.45 15.57 -4.31
N LEU A 10 4.49 15.48 -3.38
CA LEU A 10 4.36 14.33 -2.51
C LEU A 10 3.80 13.10 -3.26
N PRO A 11 4.30 11.88 -2.98
CA PRO A 11 3.82 10.66 -3.62
C PRO A 11 2.45 10.27 -3.05
N ILE A 12 1.38 10.64 -3.76
CA ILE A 12 0.00 10.30 -3.41
C ILE A 12 -0.41 9.02 -4.17
N GLY A 13 -0.60 7.92 -3.43
CA GLY A 13 -1.02 6.63 -3.98
C GLY A 13 -2.53 6.44 -4.14
N CYS A 14 -3.33 7.16 -3.36
CA CYS A 14 -4.79 7.04 -3.33
C CYS A 14 -5.47 8.38 -3.56
N GLY A 15 -6.55 8.37 -4.33
CA GLY A 15 -7.30 9.58 -4.67
C GLY A 15 -7.89 9.57 -6.08
N THR A 16 -8.29 10.75 -6.53
CA THR A 16 -8.83 10.96 -7.88
C THR A 16 -7.80 11.64 -8.77
N PHE A 17 -7.36 10.93 -9.79
CA PHE A 17 -6.32 11.34 -10.72
C PHE A 17 -6.91 11.73 -12.07
N LYS A 18 -6.22 12.64 -12.76
CA LYS A 18 -6.50 13.00 -14.15
C LYS A 18 -5.23 12.74 -14.95
N VAL A 19 -5.37 12.08 -16.09
CA VAL A 19 -4.26 11.84 -17.00
C VAL A 19 -3.74 13.17 -17.53
N SER A 20 -2.43 13.39 -17.38
CA SER A 20 -1.73 14.53 -17.97
C SER A 20 -1.67 14.38 -19.49
N ARG A 21 -1.52 15.49 -20.21
CA ARG A 21 -1.20 15.45 -21.65
C ARG A 21 0.27 15.17 -21.91
N GLN A 22 1.11 15.28 -20.88
CA GLN A 22 2.52 14.88 -20.93
C GLN A 22 2.62 13.36 -20.82
N SER A 23 3.50 12.77 -21.61
CA SER A 23 3.80 11.35 -21.60
C SER A 23 5.30 11.17 -21.72
N ASP A 24 5.85 10.32 -20.88
CA ASP A 24 7.23 9.86 -20.98
C ASP A 24 7.27 8.52 -21.71
N ILE A 25 8.34 8.28 -22.46
CA ILE A 25 8.60 7.00 -23.13
C ILE A 25 9.64 6.27 -22.29
N TYR A 26 9.37 5.01 -21.99
CA TYR A 26 10.26 4.13 -21.24
C TYR A 26 10.69 2.95 -22.11
N ASP A 27 11.97 2.64 -22.05
CA ASP A 27 12.64 1.61 -22.86
C ASP A 27 12.45 0.21 -22.25
N CYS A 28 12.09 0.16 -20.96
CA CYS A 28 11.85 -1.05 -20.19
C CYS A 28 10.66 -0.90 -19.24
N THR A 29 10.23 -2.01 -18.65
CA THR A 29 9.12 -2.05 -17.69
C THR A 29 9.57 -1.95 -16.23
N ASP A 30 10.87 -1.84 -15.95
CA ASP A 30 11.43 -1.92 -14.59
C ASP A 30 10.96 -0.79 -13.66
N VAL A 31 10.45 0.31 -14.24
CA VAL A 31 9.85 1.42 -13.49
C VAL A 31 8.42 1.15 -13.03
N PHE A 32 7.79 0.08 -13.52
CA PHE A 32 6.42 -0.30 -13.19
C PHE A 32 6.41 -1.62 -12.44
N SER A 33 5.70 -1.68 -11.32
CA SER A 33 5.52 -2.95 -10.61
C SER A 33 4.34 -3.76 -11.15
N HIS A 34 3.17 -3.14 -11.30
CA HIS A 34 1.96 -3.82 -11.74
C HIS A 34 0.93 -2.85 -12.32
N SER A 35 -0.06 -3.41 -13.02
CA SER A 35 -1.25 -2.67 -13.44
C SER A 35 -2.21 -2.49 -12.27
N MET A 36 -2.54 -1.24 -11.96
CA MET A 36 -3.49 -0.90 -10.91
C MET A 36 -4.95 -1.11 -11.37
N GLU A 37 -5.79 -1.56 -10.45
CA GLU A 37 -7.24 -1.58 -10.66
C GLU A 37 -7.85 -0.22 -10.32
N VAL A 38 -8.51 0.42 -11.29
CA VAL A 38 -9.00 1.80 -11.17
C VAL A 38 -10.48 1.90 -11.48
N THR A 39 -11.18 2.81 -10.80
CA THR A 39 -12.58 3.13 -11.11
C THR A 39 -12.66 4.37 -11.99
N LEU A 40 -13.38 4.28 -13.11
CA LEU A 40 -13.68 5.44 -13.94
C LEU A 40 -14.82 6.24 -13.32
N THR A 41 -14.58 7.52 -13.06
CA THR A 41 -15.65 8.43 -12.64
C THR A 41 -16.66 8.65 -13.78
N SER A 42 -17.92 8.98 -13.46
CA SER A 42 -19.07 9.06 -14.40
C SER A 42 -18.89 9.99 -15.62
N LYS A 43 -17.83 10.81 -15.65
CA LYS A 43 -17.47 11.66 -16.80
C LYS A 43 -16.33 11.09 -17.65
N GLY A 44 -15.84 9.88 -17.37
CA GLY A 44 -14.81 9.14 -18.13
C GLY A 44 -13.43 9.82 -18.20
N LYS A 45 -13.21 10.89 -17.42
CA LYS A 45 -12.02 11.76 -17.52
C LYS A 45 -11.13 11.72 -16.29
N LYS A 46 -11.54 11.02 -15.24
CA LYS A 46 -10.77 10.87 -14.01
C LYS A 46 -10.80 9.42 -13.57
N TYR A 47 -9.65 8.99 -13.05
CA TYR A 47 -9.37 7.66 -12.56
C TYR A 47 -9.29 7.73 -11.05
N GLU A 48 -9.98 6.83 -10.39
CA GLU A 48 -10.02 6.77 -8.94
C GLU A 48 -9.27 5.52 -8.49
N ILE A 49 -8.25 5.74 -7.65
CA ILE A 49 -7.46 4.71 -7.00
C ILE A 49 -7.85 4.74 -5.53
N ARG A 50 -8.44 3.65 -5.05
CA ARG A 50 -8.76 3.45 -3.64
C ARG A 50 -8.41 2.01 -3.24
N PRO A 51 -8.07 1.78 -1.97
CA PRO A 51 -7.92 0.44 -1.43
C PRO A 51 -9.23 -0.34 -1.58
N ARG A 52 -9.11 -1.65 -1.79
CA ARG A 52 -10.24 -2.58 -1.89
C ARG A 52 -10.02 -3.77 -0.98
N VAL A 53 -11.11 -4.36 -0.50
CA VAL A 53 -11.08 -5.57 0.33
C VAL A 53 -10.26 -6.68 -0.34
N GLY A 54 -9.39 -7.33 0.43
CA GLY A 54 -8.48 -8.38 0.00
C GLY A 54 -7.16 -7.90 -0.62
N GLN A 55 -6.98 -6.60 -0.85
CA GLN A 55 -5.71 -6.07 -1.34
C GLN A 55 -4.70 -5.87 -0.20
N VAL A 56 -3.42 -6.04 -0.52
CA VAL A 56 -2.31 -5.71 0.38
C VAL A 56 -1.72 -4.35 0.00
N TRP A 57 -1.47 -3.52 1.01
CA TRP A 57 -0.97 -2.16 0.84
C TRP A 57 0.22 -1.87 1.75
N ALA A 58 1.15 -1.06 1.24
CA ALA A 58 2.13 -0.35 2.07
C ALA A 58 1.46 0.90 2.65
N ILE A 59 1.48 1.03 3.98
CA ILE A 59 0.88 2.15 4.70
C ILE A 59 1.97 2.87 5.48
N TYR A 60 1.99 4.20 5.39
CA TYR A 60 2.94 5.03 6.13
C TYR A 60 2.80 4.84 7.63
N LYS A 61 3.90 4.52 8.30
CA LYS A 61 3.96 4.35 9.76
C LYS A 61 4.13 5.71 10.43
N ASN A 62 3.37 5.95 11.50
CA ASN A 62 3.37 7.21 12.27
C ASN A 62 3.04 8.45 11.41
N TRP A 63 2.25 8.26 10.35
CA TRP A 63 1.85 9.32 9.45
C TRP A 63 1.08 10.43 10.17
N SER A 64 1.27 11.67 9.73
CA SER A 64 0.56 12.85 10.22
C SER A 64 0.28 13.84 9.09
N HIS A 65 -0.82 14.57 9.20
CA HIS A 65 -1.15 15.67 8.27
C HIS A 65 -0.09 16.78 8.23
N ALA A 66 0.82 16.83 9.21
CA ALA A 66 1.92 17.79 9.28
C ALA A 66 3.21 17.32 8.57
N TRP A 67 3.23 16.11 7.98
CA TRP A 67 4.39 15.59 7.28
C TRP A 67 4.78 16.47 6.09
N THR A 68 6.06 16.81 6.04
CA THR A 68 6.73 17.53 4.95
C THR A 68 7.35 16.55 3.96
N PHE A 69 7.84 17.04 2.82
CA PHE A 69 8.57 16.22 1.84
C PHE A 69 9.72 15.40 2.46
N GLU A 70 10.46 15.99 3.40
CA GLU A 70 11.56 15.30 4.09
C GLU A 70 11.06 14.14 4.94
N ASP A 71 9.89 14.26 5.58
CA ASP A 71 9.28 13.17 6.35
C ASP A 71 8.91 12.00 5.45
N TYR A 72 8.33 12.26 4.27
CA TYR A 72 8.04 11.21 3.27
C TYR A 72 9.33 10.54 2.75
N SER A 73 10.43 11.28 2.58
CA SER A 73 11.70 10.70 2.13
C SER A 73 12.34 9.73 3.14
N ARG A 74 11.98 9.88 4.43
CA ARG A 74 12.51 9.08 5.54
C ARG A 74 11.46 8.17 6.18
N CYS A 75 10.29 8.06 5.56
CA CYS A 75 9.17 7.36 6.15
C CYS A 75 9.44 5.85 6.23
N GLU A 76 8.82 5.22 7.22
CA GLU A 76 8.74 3.77 7.32
C GLU A 76 7.34 3.31 6.91
N TYR A 77 7.24 2.03 6.55
CA TYR A 77 5.99 1.42 6.16
C TYR A 77 5.66 0.25 7.09
N PHE A 78 4.37 -0.03 7.22
CA PHE A 78 3.89 -1.36 7.57
C PHE A 78 3.03 -1.90 6.43
N LEU A 79 2.96 -3.22 6.34
CA LEU A 79 2.16 -3.89 5.32
C LEU A 79 0.84 -4.33 5.94
N ALA A 80 -0.26 -4.17 5.22
CA ALA A 80 -1.55 -4.59 5.72
C ALA A 80 -2.49 -5.08 4.60
N GLU A 81 -3.30 -6.10 4.91
CA GLU A 81 -4.43 -6.54 4.10
C GLU A 81 -5.66 -5.70 4.46
N VAL A 82 -6.40 -5.22 3.46
CA VAL A 82 -7.70 -4.58 3.66
C VAL A 82 -8.75 -5.65 3.95
N LEU A 83 -9.32 -5.66 5.14
CA LEU A 83 -10.33 -6.64 5.56
C LEU A 83 -11.75 -6.18 5.23
N GLU A 84 -12.04 -4.90 5.45
CA GLU A 84 -13.38 -4.36 5.33
C GLU A 84 -13.33 -2.88 5.00
N ILE A 85 -14.31 -2.41 4.21
CA ILE A 85 -14.57 -0.99 3.97
C ILE A 85 -16.04 -0.76 4.29
N SER A 86 -16.32 -0.04 5.37
CA SER A 86 -17.68 0.22 5.82
C SER A 86 -17.77 1.52 6.61
N ASN A 87 -18.90 2.23 6.43
CA ASN A 87 -19.22 3.46 7.18
C ASN A 87 -18.11 4.53 7.17
N GLY A 88 -17.42 4.71 6.03
CA GLY A 88 -16.34 5.69 5.90
C GLY A 88 -15.03 5.27 6.56
N ASN A 89 -14.88 4.00 6.92
CA ASN A 89 -13.69 3.44 7.55
C ASN A 89 -13.16 2.24 6.76
N ILE A 90 -11.84 2.10 6.78
CA ILE A 90 -11.10 1.00 6.17
C ILE A 90 -10.44 0.22 7.31
N THR A 91 -10.88 -1.00 7.51
CA THR A 91 -10.29 -1.90 8.50
C THR A 91 -9.20 -2.72 7.82
N VAL A 92 -8.00 -2.70 8.38
CA VAL A 92 -6.83 -3.41 7.84
C VAL A 92 -6.23 -4.35 8.89
N SER A 93 -5.62 -5.45 8.46
CA SER A 93 -4.84 -6.35 9.32
C SER A 93 -3.37 -6.28 8.95
N CYS A 94 -2.53 -5.93 9.92
CA CYS A 94 -1.10 -5.86 9.69
C CYS A 94 -0.51 -7.24 9.37
N LEU A 95 0.45 -7.23 8.45
CA LEU A 95 1.18 -8.41 8.02
C LEU A 95 2.61 -8.34 8.54
N THR A 96 3.11 -9.46 9.05
CA THR A 96 4.50 -9.59 9.50
C THR A 96 5.24 -10.64 8.67
N LYS A 97 6.52 -10.39 8.42
CA LYS A 97 7.37 -11.27 7.62
C LYS A 97 7.57 -12.61 8.34
N VAL A 98 7.46 -13.71 7.62
CA VAL A 98 7.71 -15.05 8.15
C VAL A 98 9.22 -15.28 8.23
N GLU A 99 9.72 -15.75 9.38
CA GLU A 99 11.14 -16.07 9.56
C GLU A 99 11.58 -17.10 8.52
N GLY A 100 12.75 -16.87 7.90
CA GLY A 100 13.29 -17.73 6.85
C GLY A 100 12.82 -17.41 5.42
N PHE A 101 11.76 -16.62 5.25
CA PHE A 101 11.26 -16.22 3.93
C PHE A 101 11.62 -14.77 3.61
N SER A 102 11.86 -14.46 2.33
CA SER A 102 12.10 -13.08 1.86
C SER A 102 10.80 -12.33 1.59
N THR A 103 9.80 -13.02 1.04
CA THR A 103 8.59 -12.44 0.43
C THR A 103 7.29 -12.95 1.05
N VAL A 104 7.36 -13.86 2.03
CA VAL A 104 6.16 -14.44 2.65
C VAL A 104 5.83 -13.73 3.95
N PHE A 105 4.58 -13.31 4.08
CA PHE A 105 4.04 -12.56 5.20
C PHE A 105 2.77 -13.23 5.73
N LYS A 106 2.53 -13.09 7.03
CA LYS A 106 1.36 -13.64 7.71
C LYS A 106 0.60 -12.54 8.47
N PRO A 107 -0.72 -12.65 8.64
CA PRO A 107 -1.46 -11.76 9.51
C PRO A 107 -0.93 -11.78 10.95
N GLU A 108 -0.82 -10.62 11.57
CA GLU A 108 -0.54 -10.50 13.00
C GLU A 108 -1.67 -11.15 13.80
N LYS A 109 -1.32 -11.91 14.85
CA LYS A 109 -2.31 -12.62 15.66
C LYS A 109 -3.05 -11.63 16.56
N LYS A 110 -4.35 -11.89 16.82
CA LYS A 110 -5.14 -11.14 17.81
C LYS A 110 -4.38 -11.09 19.15
N GLY A 111 -4.08 -9.87 19.62
CA GLY A 111 -3.29 -9.61 20.84
C GLY A 111 -1.85 -9.16 20.58
N GLU A 112 -1.35 -9.28 19.35
CA GLU A 112 -0.13 -8.59 18.90
C GLU A 112 -0.45 -7.11 18.59
N SER A 113 0.59 -6.27 18.62
CA SER A 113 0.51 -4.81 18.74
C SER A 113 -0.35 -4.10 17.68
N ARG A 114 -0.62 -4.71 16.50
CA ARG A 114 -1.42 -4.11 15.42
C ARG A 114 -2.31 -5.12 14.68
N SER A 115 -2.92 -6.05 15.42
CA SER A 115 -3.74 -7.12 14.82
C SER A 115 -4.89 -6.65 13.91
N ALA A 116 -5.50 -5.49 14.22
CA ALA A 116 -6.39 -4.77 13.32
C ALA A 116 -6.29 -3.27 13.56
N MET A 117 -6.23 -2.49 12.48
CA MET A 117 -6.21 -1.02 12.52
C MET A 117 -7.39 -0.47 11.70
N ILE A 118 -7.92 0.67 12.13
CA ILE A 118 -8.96 1.38 11.40
C ILE A 118 -8.35 2.66 10.85
N VAL A 119 -8.48 2.87 9.55
CA VAL A 119 -8.09 4.10 8.86
C VAL A 119 -9.36 4.76 8.34
N ALA A 120 -9.56 6.05 8.66
CA ALA A 120 -10.70 6.79 8.11
C ALA A 120 -10.52 6.98 6.60
N GLU A 121 -11.60 6.96 5.82
CA GLU A 121 -11.55 7.25 4.39
C GLU A 121 -11.04 8.67 4.09
N SER A 122 -11.15 9.61 5.05
CA SER A 122 -10.54 10.93 4.96
C SER A 122 -9.00 10.89 4.96
N ASP A 123 -8.41 9.80 5.45
CA ASP A 123 -6.98 9.63 5.66
C ASP A 123 -6.38 8.64 4.66
N LEU A 124 -7.03 8.49 3.48
CA LEU A 124 -6.55 7.66 2.37
C LEU A 124 -5.13 7.97 1.93
N ILE A 125 -4.64 9.18 2.19
CA ILE A 125 -3.26 9.60 1.90
C ILE A 125 -2.21 8.83 2.72
N MET A 126 -2.62 8.08 3.76
CA MET A 126 -1.76 7.13 4.47
C MET A 126 -1.38 5.92 3.61
N PHE A 127 -2.18 5.57 2.60
CA PHE A 127 -1.91 4.45 1.69
C PHE A 127 -0.92 4.90 0.62
N SER A 128 0.30 4.36 0.69
CA SER A 128 1.40 4.74 -0.21
C SER A 128 1.25 4.09 -1.58
N HIS A 129 1.18 2.76 -1.62
CA HIS A 129 1.02 2.00 -2.86
C HIS A 129 0.49 0.59 -2.55
N GLN A 130 -0.21 0.01 -3.53
CA GLN A 130 -0.63 -1.38 -3.48
C GLN A 130 0.58 -2.29 -3.72
N ILE A 131 0.63 -3.40 -3.00
CA ILE A 131 1.61 -4.46 -3.20
C ILE A 131 0.90 -5.64 -3.85
N PRO A 132 1.33 -6.09 -5.05
CA PRO A 132 0.84 -7.33 -5.64
C PRO A 132 1.09 -8.49 -4.68
N ALA A 133 0.02 -9.24 -4.42
CA ALA A 133 0.01 -10.27 -3.39
C ALA A 133 -0.72 -11.51 -3.90
N PHE A 134 -0.15 -12.67 -3.63
CA PHE A 134 -0.76 -13.96 -3.90
C PHE A 134 -1.04 -14.69 -2.58
N ARG A 135 -2.26 -15.18 -2.41
CA ARG A 135 -2.65 -15.91 -1.20
C ARG A 135 -2.22 -17.38 -1.33
N LEU A 136 -1.40 -17.81 -0.39
CA LEU A 136 -0.87 -19.17 -0.34
C LEU A 136 -1.93 -20.14 0.18
N ALA A 137 -2.02 -21.30 -0.47
CA ALA A 137 -3.01 -22.36 -0.20
C ALA A 137 -2.35 -23.71 0.18
N ASN A 138 -1.04 -23.74 0.27
CA ASN A 138 -0.21 -24.89 0.64
C ASN A 138 -0.26 -25.13 2.15
N ASP A 139 -0.33 -26.39 2.60
CA ASP A 139 -0.68 -26.80 3.97
C ASP A 139 -0.02 -25.97 5.09
N SER A 140 1.30 -25.77 5.03
CA SER A 140 2.05 -25.06 6.08
C SER A 140 1.99 -23.53 6.01
N LEU A 141 1.61 -22.97 4.86
CA LEU A 141 1.56 -21.52 4.59
C LEU A 141 0.14 -21.06 4.23
N CYS A 142 -0.87 -21.91 4.43
CA CYS A 142 -2.23 -21.62 4.05
C CYS A 142 -2.73 -20.36 4.77
N GLY A 143 -3.23 -19.41 3.97
CA GLY A 143 -3.68 -18.11 4.46
C GLY A 143 -2.57 -17.06 4.63
N TYR A 144 -1.34 -17.36 4.23
CA TYR A 144 -0.25 -16.38 4.17
C TYR A 144 -0.25 -15.69 2.81
N TRP A 145 0.51 -14.60 2.72
CA TRP A 145 0.67 -13.80 1.51
C TRP A 145 2.11 -13.90 1.01
N GLU A 146 2.28 -14.29 -0.25
CA GLU A 146 3.52 -14.04 -0.99
C GLU A 146 3.38 -12.69 -1.68
N LEU A 147 4.33 -11.79 -1.40
CA LEU A 147 4.34 -10.42 -1.90
C LEU A 147 5.41 -10.22 -2.97
N ASP A 148 5.10 -9.42 -3.99
CA ASP A 148 6.05 -9.08 -5.04
C ASP A 148 7.24 -8.27 -4.49
N PRO A 149 8.48 -8.79 -4.57
CA PRO A 149 9.66 -8.11 -4.04
C PRO A 149 9.94 -6.77 -4.71
N ALA A 150 9.55 -6.55 -5.97
CA ALA A 150 9.74 -5.26 -6.65
C ALA A 150 8.87 -4.14 -6.06
N SER A 151 7.81 -4.51 -5.33
CA SER A 151 6.89 -3.59 -4.66
C SER A 151 7.10 -3.52 -3.15
N LEU A 152 8.08 -4.24 -2.60
CA LEU A 152 8.36 -4.22 -1.16
C LEU A 152 9.34 -3.09 -0.82
N PRO A 153 9.07 -2.29 0.23
CA PRO A 153 10.07 -1.38 0.78
C PRO A 153 11.37 -2.14 1.08
N GLU A 154 12.52 -1.65 0.58
CA GLU A 154 13.81 -2.36 0.65
C GLU A 154 14.19 -2.81 2.08
N VAL A 155 13.86 -1.99 3.08
CA VAL A 155 14.07 -2.30 4.50
C VAL A 155 13.39 -3.60 4.95
N LEU A 156 12.29 -4.00 4.29
CA LEU A 156 11.56 -5.24 4.58
C LEU A 156 12.13 -6.45 3.82
N LEU A 157 12.97 -6.25 2.82
CA LEU A 157 13.61 -7.33 2.05
C LEU A 157 14.82 -7.93 2.78
N VAL A 158 15.50 -7.15 3.61
CA VAL A 158 16.72 -7.56 4.31
C VAL A 158 16.47 -8.80 5.18
N ARG A 159 17.35 -9.80 5.07
CA ARG A 159 17.41 -10.93 6.01
C ARG A 159 18.03 -10.43 7.30
N LYS A 160 17.33 -10.58 8.44
CA LYS A 160 17.98 -10.47 9.74
C LYS A 160 18.93 -11.66 9.85
N ASN A 161 20.22 -11.44 9.58
CA ASN A 161 21.24 -12.43 9.92
C ASN A 161 21.27 -12.56 11.45
N LYS A 162 21.08 -13.77 11.94
CA LYS A 162 21.31 -14.13 13.35
C LYS A 162 22.80 -14.21 13.61
#